data_AF-A0A962FPB9-F1
#
_entry.id   AF-A0A962FPB9-F1
#
_cell.length_a   1.000
_cell.length_b   1.000
_cell.length_c   1.000
_cell.angle_alpha   90.00
_cell.angle_beta   90.00
_cell.angle_gamma   90.00
#
_symmetry.space_group_name_H-M   'P 1'
#
loop_
_entity.id
_entity.type
_entity.pdbx_description
1 polymer ?
#
loop_
_entity_poly.entity_id
_entity_poly.type
_entity_poly.pdbx_seq_one_letter_code
_entity_poly.pdbx_strand_id
1 'polypeptide(L)'
;MKTVALLLVLAGLMLPPPCGAADADPEAVEAAYEHQPIEFVPRKFFRQRVRLEREMRTSEKYAGLTADDFERVKVSLDKMGALLEGVVSIDDMPYDKRVELFNEQETINTVLTQANENNRLICERQQRTGSHMTRTQCISVRDRELARERGQDVLRDALRRPILQNEGPGGG
;
A
#
# COMPACT_ATOMS: atom_id res chain seq x y z
N MET A 1 44.43 -29.80 5.83
CA MET A 1 44.87 -31.21 5.82
C MET A 1 44.68 -31.81 7.21
N LYS A 2 44.26 -33.08 7.27
CA LYS A 2 43.76 -33.88 8.42
C LYS A 2 42.26 -33.70 8.71
N THR A 3 41.37 -34.68 8.77
CA THR A 3 41.28 -36.09 8.30
C THR A 3 39.84 -36.53 8.63
N VAL A 4 39.25 -37.37 7.79
CA VAL A 4 37.90 -37.95 7.88
C VAL A 4 37.89 -39.19 8.79
N ALA A 5 36.79 -39.44 9.53
CA ALA A 5 36.14 -40.75 9.79
C ALA A 5 35.10 -40.58 10.94
N LEU A 6 33.79 -40.69 10.72
CA LEU A 6 32.94 -41.89 10.51
C LEU A 6 32.62 -42.64 11.83
N LEU A 7 31.32 -42.74 12.15
CA LEU A 7 30.57 -43.92 12.67
C LEU A 7 29.15 -43.47 13.09
N LEU A 8 28.14 -43.67 12.23
CA LEU A 8 27.16 -44.78 12.23
C LEU A 8 26.13 -44.74 13.36
N VAL A 9 24.93 -44.24 13.05
CA VAL A 9 23.68 -44.71 13.67
C VAL A 9 22.69 -45.12 12.57
N LEU A 10 22.64 -46.44 12.39
CA LEU A 10 21.54 -47.32 12.01
C LEU A 10 20.34 -46.77 11.20
N ALA A 11 20.20 -47.41 10.04
CA ALA A 11 19.03 -47.41 9.17
C ALA A 11 17.78 -47.98 9.85
N GLY A 12 16.65 -47.31 9.62
CA GLY A 12 15.31 -47.79 9.93
C GLY A 12 14.34 -47.40 8.82
N LEU A 13 13.98 -48.39 8.00
CA LEU A 13 12.77 -48.50 7.16
C LEU A 13 12.51 -47.42 6.08
N MET A 14 12.87 -47.82 4.85
CA MET A 14 12.28 -47.38 3.59
C MET A 14 10.75 -47.53 3.60
N LEU A 15 10.04 -46.41 3.62
CA LEU A 15 8.72 -46.27 3.03
C LEU A 15 8.91 -45.72 1.60
N PRO A 16 8.23 -46.25 0.56
CA PRO A 16 8.27 -45.66 -0.77
C PRO A 16 7.70 -44.23 -0.73
N PRO A 17 8.23 -43.29 -1.54
CA PRO A 17 7.62 -41.98 -1.68
C PRO A 17 6.20 -42.15 -2.26
N PRO A 18 5.19 -41.43 -1.76
CA PRO A 18 3.94 -41.34 -2.49
C PRO A 18 4.24 -40.68 -3.85
N CYS A 19 4.07 -41.45 -4.93
CA CYS A 19 3.71 -40.88 -6.22
C CYS A 19 2.43 -40.08 -6.00
N GLY A 20 2.53 -38.76 -5.99
CA GLY A 20 1.41 -37.86 -5.80
C GLY A 20 1.81 -36.43 -6.16
N ALA A 21 1.41 -36.02 -7.35
CA ALA A 21 1.28 -34.65 -7.87
C ALA A 21 2.29 -33.60 -7.40
N ALA A 22 3.27 -33.33 -8.27
CA ALA A 22 3.92 -32.03 -8.35
C ALA A 22 2.97 -31.05 -9.06
N ASP A 23 1.91 -30.64 -8.36
CA ASP A 23 1.18 -29.41 -8.67
C ASP A 23 1.26 -28.57 -7.41
N ALA A 24 2.26 -27.69 -7.36
CA ALA A 24 2.23 -26.59 -6.41
C ALA A 24 1.06 -25.70 -6.82
N ASP A 25 -0.08 -25.85 -6.17
CA ASP A 25 -1.24 -24.99 -6.34
C ASP A 25 -0.79 -23.52 -6.26
N PRO A 26 -0.92 -22.72 -7.34
CA PRO A 26 -0.52 -21.32 -7.33
C PRO A 26 -1.37 -20.47 -6.38
N GLU A 27 -2.52 -20.96 -5.90
CA GLU A 27 -3.38 -20.29 -4.92
C GLU A 27 -2.84 -20.38 -3.47
N ALA A 28 -2.02 -21.38 -3.13
CA ALA A 28 -1.44 -21.48 -1.78
C ALA A 28 -0.35 -20.42 -1.52
N VAL A 29 0.15 -19.77 -2.57
CA VAL A 29 1.12 -18.68 -2.47
C VAL A 29 0.44 -17.32 -2.29
N GLU A 30 -0.86 -17.19 -2.60
CA GLU A 30 -1.61 -15.94 -2.44
C GLU A 30 -2.14 -15.72 -1.02
N ALA A 31 -2.46 -16.78 -0.27
CA ALA A 31 -3.04 -16.66 1.07
C ALA A 31 -2.03 -16.33 2.19
N ALA A 32 -0.74 -16.24 1.89
CA ALA A 32 0.32 -16.05 2.89
C ALA A 32 0.88 -14.62 3.00
N TYR A 33 0.35 -13.65 2.23
CA TYR A 33 0.83 -12.26 2.24
C TYR A 33 -0.15 -11.30 2.92
N GLU A 34 -0.51 -11.64 4.15
CA GLU A 34 -1.09 -10.70 5.11
C GLU A 34 0.05 -9.79 5.64
N HIS A 35 0.09 -8.55 5.16
CA HIS A 35 0.85 -7.42 5.75
C HIS A 35 2.33 -7.66 6.12
N GLN A 36 3.11 -8.38 5.31
CA GLN A 36 4.55 -8.34 5.50
C GLN A 36 5.08 -6.95 5.10
N PRO A 37 5.77 -6.21 6.00
CA PRO A 37 6.51 -5.03 5.60
C PRO A 37 7.46 -5.44 4.47
N ILE A 38 7.60 -4.60 3.44
CA ILE A 38 8.43 -4.94 2.27
C ILE A 38 9.86 -5.14 2.76
N GLU A 39 10.29 -6.37 3.04
CA GLU A 39 11.65 -6.67 3.47
C GLU A 39 12.56 -6.55 2.24
N PHE A 40 13.33 -5.47 2.20
CA PHE A 40 14.08 -5.10 1.02
C PHE A 40 15.38 -5.91 0.92
N VAL A 41 15.40 -6.96 0.10
CA VAL A 41 16.63 -7.67 -0.27
C VAL A 41 17.07 -7.17 -1.66
N PRO A 42 18.32 -6.68 -1.86
CA PRO A 42 18.75 -6.05 -3.12
C PRO A 42 18.46 -6.89 -4.38
N ARG A 43 18.67 -8.21 -4.29
CA ARG A 43 18.43 -9.14 -5.43
C ARG A 43 16.95 -9.32 -5.78
N LYS A 44 16.03 -8.93 -4.90
CA LYS A 44 14.57 -8.99 -5.12
C LYS A 44 13.97 -7.63 -5.49
N PHE A 45 14.71 -6.54 -5.33
CA PHE A 45 14.23 -5.18 -5.53
C PHE A 45 13.70 -4.88 -6.90
N PHE A 46 14.51 -5.05 -7.94
CA PHE A 46 14.09 -4.65 -9.27
C PHE A 46 12.85 -5.41 -9.74
N ARG A 47 12.69 -6.68 -9.31
CA ARG A 47 11.46 -7.45 -9.56
C ARG A 47 10.26 -6.92 -8.76
N GLN A 48 10.45 -6.64 -7.48
CA GLN A 48 9.40 -6.08 -6.61
C GLN A 48 8.96 -4.70 -7.09
N ARG A 49 9.90 -3.85 -7.53
CA ARG A 49 9.62 -2.52 -8.10
C ARG A 49 8.69 -2.62 -9.31
N VAL A 50 9.04 -3.43 -10.31
CA VAL A 50 8.22 -3.59 -11.53
C VAL A 50 6.83 -4.12 -11.19
N ARG A 51 6.75 -5.07 -10.24
CA ARG A 51 5.48 -5.59 -9.74
C ARG A 51 4.65 -4.49 -9.06
N LEU A 52 5.25 -3.73 -8.16
CA LEU A 52 4.60 -2.66 -7.41
C LEU A 52 4.11 -1.56 -8.35
N GLU A 53 4.93 -1.09 -9.29
CA GLU A 53 4.53 -0.08 -10.28
C GLU A 53 3.32 -0.53 -11.13
N ARG A 54 3.23 -1.83 -11.43
CA ARG A 54 2.06 -2.41 -12.10
C ARG A 54 0.85 -2.47 -11.17
N GLU A 55 1.01 -3.04 -9.98
CA GLU A 55 -0.07 -3.20 -9.00
C GLU A 55 -0.66 -1.86 -8.59
N MET A 56 0.15 -0.81 -8.42
CA MET A 56 -0.34 0.52 -8.11
C MET A 56 -1.31 1.04 -9.17
N ARG A 57 -1.11 0.68 -10.45
CA ARG A 57 -1.98 1.12 -11.56
C ARG A 57 -3.20 0.23 -11.77
N THR A 58 -3.09 -1.07 -11.51
CA THR A 58 -4.12 -2.04 -11.91
C THR A 58 -4.92 -2.62 -10.76
N SER A 59 -4.41 -2.56 -9.52
CA SER A 59 -5.05 -3.21 -8.37
C SER A 59 -5.96 -2.27 -7.61
N GLU A 60 -7.07 -2.82 -7.08
CA GLU A 60 -7.97 -2.10 -6.18
C GLU A 60 -7.31 -1.79 -4.82
N LYS A 61 -6.27 -2.53 -4.44
CA LYS A 61 -5.52 -2.34 -3.19
C LYS A 61 -4.96 -0.93 -3.05
N TYR A 62 -4.57 -0.32 -4.17
CA TYR A 62 -3.98 1.01 -4.21
C TYR A 62 -4.88 2.05 -4.90
N ALA A 63 -6.17 1.76 -5.06
CA ALA A 63 -7.13 2.68 -5.68
C ALA A 63 -7.28 4.02 -4.93
N GLY A 64 -6.84 4.09 -3.68
CA GLY A 64 -6.79 5.31 -2.86
C GLY A 64 -5.60 6.23 -3.12
N LEU A 65 -4.63 5.86 -3.98
CA LEU A 65 -3.47 6.70 -4.31
C LEU A 65 -3.86 7.89 -5.20
N THR A 66 -3.35 9.07 -4.86
CA THR A 66 -3.42 10.26 -5.72
C THR A 66 -2.25 10.27 -6.71
N ALA A 67 -2.37 11.07 -7.79
CA ALA A 67 -1.28 11.22 -8.76
C ALA A 67 0.05 11.67 -8.12
N ASP A 68 -0.03 12.51 -7.09
CA ASP A 68 1.15 12.97 -6.33
C ASP A 68 1.76 11.84 -5.50
N ASP A 69 0.93 10.95 -4.94
CA ASP A 69 1.41 9.77 -4.20
C ASP A 69 2.13 8.78 -5.14
N PHE A 70 1.61 8.59 -6.36
CA PHE A 70 2.29 7.78 -7.38
C PHE A 70 3.68 8.31 -7.70
N GLU A 71 3.80 9.62 -7.93
CA GLU A 71 5.09 10.23 -8.25
C GLU A 71 6.05 10.15 -7.05
N ARG A 72 5.56 10.37 -5.83
CA ARG A 72 6.37 10.23 -4.61
C ARG A 72 6.94 8.82 -4.45
N VAL A 73 6.12 7.79 -4.63
CA VAL A 73 6.57 6.39 -4.54
C VAL A 73 7.58 6.10 -5.65
N LYS A 74 7.32 6.55 -6.88
CA LYS A 74 8.23 6.36 -8.01
C LYS A 74 9.60 7.02 -7.77
N VAL A 75 9.62 8.28 -7.34
CA VAL A 75 10.86 9.01 -7.02
C VAL A 75 11.65 8.28 -5.92
N SER A 76 10.97 7.79 -4.89
CA SER A 76 11.61 7.04 -3.80
C SER A 76 12.19 5.70 -4.30
N LEU A 77 11.45 4.98 -5.15
CA LEU A 77 11.93 3.75 -5.80
C LEU A 77 13.14 4.00 -6.73
N ASP A 78 13.19 5.13 -7.42
CA ASP A 78 14.32 5.51 -8.26
C ASP A 78 15.58 5.77 -7.41
N LYS A 79 15.45 6.52 -6.30
CA LYS A 79 16.55 6.75 -5.37
C LYS A 79 17.07 5.46 -4.74
N MET A 80 16.17 4.59 -4.27
CA MET A 80 16.55 3.28 -3.74
C MET A 80 17.29 2.44 -4.79
N GLY A 81 16.88 2.50 -6.05
CA GLY A 81 17.58 1.84 -7.15
C GLY A 81 19.01 2.34 -7.35
N ALA A 82 19.21 3.65 -7.29
CA ALA A 82 20.53 4.26 -7.37
C ALA A 82 21.42 3.85 -6.17
N LEU A 83 20.86 3.76 -4.97
CA LEU A 83 21.60 3.33 -3.77
C LEU A 83 22.00 1.85 -3.82
N LEU A 84 21.19 1.01 -4.46
CA LEU A 84 21.40 -0.43 -4.55
C LEU A 84 22.23 -0.85 -5.77
N GLU A 85 22.58 0.08 -6.66
CA GLU A 85 23.36 -0.22 -7.85
C GLU A 85 24.77 -0.69 -7.48
N GLY A 86 25.16 -1.88 -7.96
CA GLY A 86 26.45 -2.50 -7.64
C GLY A 86 26.57 -3.06 -6.21
N VAL A 87 25.53 -2.95 -5.38
CA VAL A 87 25.52 -3.45 -4.00
C VAL A 87 25.02 -4.89 -3.95
N VAL A 88 25.85 -5.79 -3.42
CA VAL A 88 25.51 -7.22 -3.28
C VAL A 88 24.78 -7.49 -1.97
N SER A 89 25.19 -6.82 -0.87
CA SER A 89 24.58 -6.91 0.45
C SER A 89 24.39 -5.53 1.07
N ILE A 90 23.30 -5.35 1.82
CA ILE A 90 23.05 -4.13 2.61
C ILE A 90 24.12 -3.94 3.68
N ASP A 91 24.69 -5.04 4.18
CA ASP A 91 25.73 -4.98 5.22
C ASP A 91 27.05 -4.39 4.73
N ASP A 92 27.31 -4.46 3.42
CA ASP A 92 28.50 -3.89 2.79
C ASP A 92 28.32 -2.40 2.47
N MET A 93 27.12 -1.85 2.68
CA MET A 93 26.80 -0.45 2.41
C MET A 93 27.32 0.46 3.53
N PRO A 94 27.91 1.63 3.20
CA PRO A 94 28.24 2.66 4.18
C PRO A 94 27.03 3.03 5.04
N TYR A 95 27.26 3.33 6.33
CA TYR A 95 26.20 3.62 7.29
C TYR A 95 25.22 4.69 6.79
N ASP A 96 25.72 5.81 6.28
CA ASP A 96 24.87 6.91 5.80
C ASP A 96 23.96 6.49 4.64
N LYS A 97 24.50 5.68 3.71
CA LYS A 97 23.75 5.16 2.57
C LYS A 97 22.68 4.16 2.99
N ARG A 98 22.97 3.38 4.03
CA ARG A 98 22.02 2.43 4.63
C ARG A 98 20.86 3.17 5.30
N VAL A 99 21.15 4.24 6.03
CA VAL A 99 20.13 5.11 6.63
C VAL A 99 19.26 5.74 5.54
N GLU A 100 19.88 6.25 4.47
CA GLU A 100 19.16 6.81 3.32
C GLU A 100 18.20 5.78 2.70
N LEU A 101 18.67 4.54 2.48
CA LEU A 101 17.86 3.45 1.96
C LEU A 101 16.64 3.16 2.84
N PHE A 102 16.84 3.06 4.15
CA PHE A 102 15.74 2.81 5.10
C PHE A 102 14.75 3.98 5.15
N ASN A 103 15.21 5.23 5.05
CA ASN A 103 14.33 6.39 5.01
C ASN A 103 13.44 6.40 3.76
N GLU A 104 13.99 6.05 2.60
CA GLU A 104 13.20 5.95 1.35
C GLU A 104 12.21 4.78 1.42
N GLN A 105 12.59 3.66 2.04
CA GLN A 105 11.69 2.54 2.31
C GLN A 105 10.52 2.95 3.23
N GLU A 106 10.79 3.66 4.32
CA GLU A 106 9.76 4.17 5.22
C GLU A 106 8.81 5.14 4.52
N THR A 107 9.34 5.98 3.62
CA THR A 107 8.53 6.88 2.79
C THR A 107 7.53 6.11 1.94
N ILE A 108 8.00 5.06 1.24
CA ILE A 108 7.14 4.20 0.41
C ILE A 108 6.10 3.48 1.29
N ASN A 109 6.54 2.87 2.39
CA ASN A 109 5.66 2.13 3.31
C ASN A 109 4.56 3.03 3.86
N THR A 110 4.89 4.27 4.22
CA THR A 110 3.94 5.25 4.74
C THR A 110 2.87 5.58 3.70
N VAL A 111 3.29 5.90 2.47
CA VAL A 111 2.36 6.27 1.38
C VAL A 111 1.45 5.09 1.01
N LEU A 112 1.99 3.89 0.87
CA LEU A 112 1.20 2.71 0.52
C LEU A 112 0.24 2.29 1.63
N THR A 113 0.67 2.39 2.90
CA THR A 113 -0.21 2.12 4.06
C THR A 113 -1.35 3.13 4.10
N GLN A 114 -1.05 4.43 3.93
CA GLN A 114 -2.06 5.47 3.89
C GLN A 114 -3.07 5.27 2.76
N ALA A 115 -2.61 4.84 1.57
CA ALA A 115 -3.50 4.56 0.45
C ALA A 115 -4.47 3.41 0.73
N ASN A 116 -4.02 2.36 1.43
CA ASN A 116 -4.87 1.26 1.85
C ASN A 116 -5.94 1.73 2.85
N GLU A 117 -5.53 2.47 3.89
CA GLU A 117 -6.45 3.05 4.88
C GLU A 117 -7.50 3.97 4.24
N ASN A 118 -7.09 4.76 3.24
CA ASN A 118 -7.98 5.64 2.49
C ASN A 118 -9.06 4.89 1.70
N ASN A 119 -8.77 3.66 1.25
CA ASN A 119 -9.69 2.81 0.50
C ASN A 119 -10.71 2.09 1.39
N ARG A 120 -10.46 2.00 2.70
CA ARG A 120 -11.37 1.34 3.65
C ARG A 120 -12.77 1.96 3.58
N LEU A 121 -13.79 1.11 3.49
CA LEU A 121 -15.18 1.53 3.49
C LEU A 121 -15.70 1.75 4.91
N ILE A 122 -16.43 2.86 5.11
CA ILE A 122 -17.24 3.10 6.29
C ILE A 122 -18.71 3.02 5.87
N CYS A 123 -19.42 2.05 6.44
CA CYS A 123 -20.85 1.86 6.20
C CYS A 123 -21.66 2.36 7.39
N GLU A 124 -22.49 3.37 7.16
CA GLU A 124 -23.41 3.90 8.17
C GLU A 124 -24.86 3.65 7.76
N ARG A 125 -25.71 3.32 8.74
CA ARG A 125 -27.16 3.30 8.54
C ARG A 125 -27.69 4.71 8.71
N GLN A 126 -28.12 5.33 7.62
CA GLN A 126 -28.67 6.68 7.63
C GLN A 126 -30.15 6.66 7.20
N GLN A 127 -30.97 7.47 7.86
CA GLN A 127 -32.34 7.74 7.42
C GLN A 127 -32.31 8.76 6.29
N ARG A 128 -33.10 8.54 5.24
CA ARG A 128 -33.24 9.55 4.18
C ARG A 128 -34.08 10.71 4.71
N THR A 129 -33.68 11.94 4.45
CA THR A 129 -34.48 13.12 4.80
C THR A 129 -35.90 12.99 4.23
N GLY A 130 -36.92 13.12 5.08
CA GLY A 130 -38.33 12.95 4.71
C GLY A 130 -38.84 11.50 4.70
N SER A 131 -38.06 10.51 5.15
CA SER A 131 -38.50 9.12 5.30
C SER A 131 -37.90 8.46 6.55
N HIS A 132 -38.71 7.70 7.30
CA HIS A 132 -38.22 6.89 8.42
C HIS A 132 -37.45 5.63 7.97
N MET A 133 -37.42 5.35 6.66
CA MET A 133 -36.71 4.18 6.14
C MET A 133 -35.19 4.39 6.20
N THR A 134 -34.50 3.54 6.95
CA THR A 134 -33.03 3.51 7.02
C THR A 134 -32.46 2.79 5.81
N ARG A 135 -31.41 3.36 5.19
CA ARG A 135 -30.58 2.69 4.19
C ARG A 135 -29.14 2.64 4.67
N THR A 136 -28.43 1.57 4.33
CA THR A 136 -26.99 1.48 4.55
C THR A 136 -26.29 2.19 3.41
N GLN A 137 -25.48 3.20 3.73
CA GLN A 137 -24.62 3.88 2.77
C GLN A 137 -23.17 3.62 3.15
N CYS A 138 -22.39 3.10 2.20
CA CYS A 138 -20.97 2.87 2.35
C CYS A 138 -20.21 3.91 1.52
N ILE A 139 -19.23 4.57 2.11
CA ILE A 139 -18.32 5.50 1.44
C ILE A 139 -16.88 5.20 1.89
N SER A 140 -15.87 5.51 1.08
CA SER A 140 -14.48 5.37 1.49
C SER A 140 -14.11 6.41 2.55
N VAL A 141 -13.09 6.11 3.38
CA VAL A 141 -12.53 7.07 4.35
C VAL A 141 -12.12 8.37 3.65
N ARG A 142 -11.44 8.25 2.49
CA ARG A 142 -11.02 9.40 1.68
C ARG A 142 -12.21 10.25 1.23
N ASP A 143 -13.27 9.62 0.70
CA ASP A 143 -14.44 10.36 0.22
C ASP A 143 -15.21 11.02 1.38
N ARG A 144 -15.23 10.39 2.56
CA ARG A 144 -15.79 10.98 3.77
C ARG A 144 -15.04 12.25 4.17
N GLU A 145 -13.71 12.21 4.17
CA GLU A 145 -12.88 13.35 4.53
C GLU A 145 -13.04 14.49 3.51
N LEU A 146 -13.00 14.16 2.21
CA LEU A 146 -13.26 15.13 1.14
C LEU A 146 -14.65 15.76 1.25
N ALA A 147 -15.68 14.99 1.62
CA ALA A 147 -17.02 15.54 1.84
C ALA A 147 -17.05 16.50 3.05
N ARG A 148 -16.30 16.18 4.12
CA ARG A 148 -16.15 17.02 5.31
C ARG A 148 -15.43 18.33 4.98
N GLU A 149 -14.31 18.26 4.28
CA GLU A 149 -13.51 19.42 3.85
C GLU A 149 -14.33 20.35 2.95
N ARG A 150 -14.96 19.81 1.90
CA ARG A 150 -15.83 20.60 1.01
C ARG A 150 -16.95 21.30 1.78
N GLY A 151 -17.55 20.63 2.77
CA GLY A 151 -18.56 21.24 3.64
C GLY A 151 -18.00 22.41 4.45
N GLN A 152 -16.78 22.29 4.97
CA GLN A 152 -16.10 23.36 5.70
C GLN A 152 -15.74 24.54 4.81
N ASP A 153 -15.28 24.28 3.59
CA ASP A 153 -14.94 25.34 2.64
C ASP A 153 -16.18 26.12 2.20
N VAL A 154 -17.31 25.45 1.93
CA VAL A 154 -18.58 26.13 1.63
C VAL A 154 -19.01 27.05 2.77
N LEU A 155 -18.91 26.59 4.03
CA LEU A 155 -19.23 27.43 5.20
C LEU A 155 -18.25 28.60 5.34
N ARG A 156 -16.95 28.36 5.17
CA ARG A 156 -15.91 29.41 5.23
C ARG A 156 -16.14 30.47 4.15
N ASP A 157 -16.46 30.06 2.93
CA ASP A 157 -16.73 30.96 1.82
C ASP A 157 -18.03 31.75 2.04
N ALA A 158 -19.08 31.11 2.56
CA ALA A 158 -20.33 31.77 2.92
C ALA A 158 -20.11 32.86 3.99
N LEU A 159 -19.23 32.61 4.98
CA LEU A 159 -18.87 33.59 6.01
C LEU A 159 -17.96 34.71 5.48
N ARG A 160 -17.12 34.44 4.47
CA ARG A 160 -16.20 35.42 3.87
C ARG A 160 -16.88 36.33 2.85
N ARG A 161 -18.03 35.93 2.29
CA ARG A 161 -18.82 36.77 1.38
C ARG A 161 -19.41 37.96 2.16
N PRO A 162 -19.09 39.22 1.79
CA PRO A 162 -19.79 40.37 2.35
C PRO A 162 -21.28 40.29 1.97
N ILE A 163 -22.16 40.61 2.92
CA ILE A 163 -23.65 40.54 2.85
C ILE A 163 -24.27 41.46 1.75
N LEU A 164 -23.46 42.08 0.89
CA LEU A 164 -23.92 43.04 -0.10
C LEU A 164 -24.34 42.35 -1.40
N GLN A 165 -25.58 41.83 -1.42
CA GLN A 165 -26.42 41.75 -2.63
C GLN A 165 -27.87 41.41 -2.23
N ASN A 166 -28.52 42.38 -1.58
CA ASN A 166 -29.96 42.60 -1.74
C ASN A 166 -30.12 43.65 -2.87
N GLU A 167 -29.92 43.25 -4.13
CA GLU A 167 -30.57 43.94 -5.24
C GLU A 167 -31.72 43.05 -5.68
N GLY A 168 -32.90 43.34 -5.12
CA GLY A 168 -34.14 42.66 -5.48
C GLY A 168 -34.52 42.92 -6.94
N PRO A 169 -35.41 42.09 -7.52
CA PRO A 169 -35.86 42.28 -8.90
C PRO A 169 -36.72 43.55 -8.96
N GLY A 170 -36.13 44.64 -9.45
CA GLY A 170 -36.86 45.86 -9.78
C GLY A 170 -37.70 45.63 -11.02
N GLY A 171 -39.02 45.50 -10.83
CA GLY A 171 -40.00 45.55 -11.92
C GLY A 171 -40.08 46.95 -12.53
N GLY A 172 -40.21 46.98 -13.85
CA GLY A 172 -40.50 48.14 -14.69
C GLY A 172 -40.94 47.66 -16.06
#